data_AF-A0A533YS29-F1
#
_entry.id   AF-A0A533YS29-F1
#
_cell.length_a   1.000
_cell.length_b   1.000
_cell.length_c   1.000
_cell.angle_alpha   90.00
_cell.angle_beta   90.00
_cell.angle_gamma   90.00
#
_symmetry.space_group_name_H-M   'P 1'
#
loop_
_entity.id
_entity.type
_entity.pdbx_description
1 polymer ?
#
loop_
_entity_poly.entity_id
_entity_poly.type
_entity_poly.pdbx_seq_one_letter_code
_entity_poly.pdbx_strand_id
1 'polypeptide(L)' 'MFVTDAVGGRSQTAHRTAIERLSHAGAVPNTALAVLCELFRDWTSPLADKAREVIAWYFAEIPKLTAEVGV' A
#
# COMPACT_ATOMS: atom_id res chain seq x y z
N MET A 1 6.35 6.39 -8.36
CA MET A 1 5.79 5.37 -7.43
C MET A 1 4.30 5.64 -7.26
N PHE A 2 3.49 4.61 -7.08
CA PHE A 2 2.06 4.74 -6.77
C PHE A 2 1.58 3.59 -5.88
N VAL A 3 0.49 3.81 -5.13
CA VAL A 3 0.05 2.97 -4.01
C VAL A 3 -1.12 2.08 -4.43
N THR A 4 -0.85 0.84 -4.82
CA THR A 4 -1.85 -0.04 -5.48
C THR A 4 -2.96 -0.51 -4.55
N ASP A 5 -2.68 -0.64 -3.25
CA ASP A 5 -3.63 -1.01 -2.19
C ASP A 5 -4.44 0.20 -1.66
N ALA A 6 -4.23 1.40 -2.20
CA ALA A 6 -4.97 2.61 -1.85
C ALA A 6 -5.62 3.30 -3.06
N VAL A 7 -5.67 2.64 -4.23
CA VAL A 7 -6.32 3.15 -5.44
C VAL A 7 -7.19 2.06 -6.06
N GLY A 8 -8.40 2.43 -6.52
CA GLY A 8 -9.39 1.49 -7.06
C GLY A 8 -9.68 1.70 -8.55
N GLY A 9 -10.30 0.69 -9.17
CA GLY A 9 -10.90 0.78 -10.50
C GLY A 9 -12.37 0.34 -10.46
N ARG A 10 -13.16 0.67 -11.49
CA ARG A 10 -14.57 0.23 -11.58
C ARG A 10 -14.73 -1.29 -11.78
N SER A 11 -13.65 -2.00 -12.08
CA SER A 11 -13.56 -3.45 -12.15
C SER A 11 -12.12 -3.91 -11.89
N GLN A 12 -11.94 -5.20 -11.56
CA GLN A 12 -10.61 -5.80 -11.38
C GLN A 12 -9.75 -5.71 -12.66
N THR A 13 -10.36 -5.90 -13.83
CA THR A 13 -9.69 -5.75 -15.12
C THR A 13 -9.22 -4.31 -15.33
N ALA A 14 -10.05 -3.31 -15.01
CA ALA A 14 -9.69 -1.90 -15.17
C ALA A 14 -8.54 -1.51 -14.23
N HIS A 15 -8.58 -1.95 -12.97
CA HIS A 15 -7.53 -1.71 -11.99
C HIS A 15 -6.20 -2.33 -12.42
N ARG A 16 -6.19 -3.61 -12.80
CA ARG A 16 -4.97 -4.33 -13.26
C ARG A 16 -4.36 -3.71 -14.52
N THR A 17 -5.20 -3.39 -15.50
CA THR A 17 -4.75 -2.74 -16.74
C THR A 17 -4.11 -1.37 -16.46
N ALA A 18 -4.66 -0.61 -15.50
CA ALA A 18 -4.07 0.68 -15.11
C ALA A 18 -2.69 0.50 -14.45
N ILE A 19 -2.53 -0.50 -13.57
CA ILE A 19 -1.23 -0.84 -12.95
C ILE A 19 -0.22 -1.19 -14.05
N GLU A 20 -0.58 -2.07 -14.98
CA GLU A 20 0.31 -2.48 -16.08
C GLU A 20 0.74 -1.27 -16.92
N ARG A 21 -0.20 -0.39 -17.30
CA ARG A 21 0.11 0.83 -18.07
C ARG A 21 1.08 1.76 -17.34
N LEU A 22 0.89 1.96 -16.04
CA LEU A 22 1.78 2.81 -15.23
C LEU A 22 3.18 2.17 -15.10
N SER A 23 3.24 0.86 -14.86
CA SER A 23 4.49 0.11 -14.82
C SER A 23 5.25 0.18 -16.14
N HIS A 24 4.57 0.03 -17.27
CA HIS A 24 5.18 0.21 -18.60
C HIS A 24 5.73 1.63 -18.85
N ALA A 25 5.12 2.65 -18.23
CA ALA A 25 5.62 4.02 -18.27
C ALA A 25 6.78 4.29 -17.29
N GLY A 26 7.26 3.26 -16.58
CA GLY A 26 8.36 3.34 -15.62
C GLY A 26 7.94 3.70 -14.19
N ALA A 27 6.64 3.77 -13.90
CA ALA A 27 6.19 3.96 -12.52
C ALA A 27 6.32 2.65 -11.72
N VAL A 28 6.81 2.74 -10.49
CA VAL A 28 6.94 1.56 -9.61
C VAL A 28 5.64 1.36 -8.80
N PRO A 29 4.94 0.23 -8.94
CA PRO A 29 3.82 -0.13 -8.07
C PRO A 29 4.34 -0.44 -6.67
N ASN A 30 3.68 0.11 -5.64
CA ASN A 30 4.06 -0.08 -4.25
C ASN A 30 2.81 -0.17 -3.36
N THR A 31 2.97 -0.52 -2.08
CA THR A 31 1.86 -0.59 -1.10
C THR A 31 1.96 0.52 -0.06
N ALA A 32 0.85 0.86 0.59
CA ALA A 32 0.80 1.92 1.60
C ALA A 32 1.78 1.63 2.75
N LEU A 33 1.87 0.36 3.17
CA LEU A 33 2.82 -0.09 4.18
C LEU A 33 4.27 0.11 3.73
N ALA A 34 4.61 -0.27 2.50
CA ALA A 34 5.96 -0.14 1.99
C ALA A 34 6.36 1.34 1.84
N VAL A 35 5.45 2.20 1.36
CA VAL A 35 5.68 3.66 1.33
C VAL A 35 5.97 4.21 2.73
N LEU A 36 5.21 3.79 3.74
CA LEU A 36 5.45 4.21 5.12
C LEU A 36 6.83 3.76 5.58
N CYS A 37 7.21 2.51 5.34
CA CYS A 37 8.54 1.98 5.71
C CYS A 37 9.69 2.70 4.99
N GLU A 38 9.52 3.03 3.71
CA GLU A 38 10.50 3.78 2.92
C GLU A 38 10.70 5.22 3.44
N LEU A 39 9.63 5.86 3.91
CA LEU A 39 9.70 7.21 4.50
C LEU A 39 10.27 7.17 5.93
N PHE A 40 9.88 6.18 6.72
CA PHE A 40 10.28 6.02 8.12
C PHE A 40 11.77 5.65 8.29
N ARG A 41 12.26 4.71 7.47
CA ARG A 41 13.65 4.22 7.36
C ARG A 41 14.28 3.55 8.59
N ASP A 42 14.04 4.04 9.81
CA ASP A 42 14.83 3.65 10.98
C ASP A 42 14.03 3.61 12.30
N TRP A 43 14.13 2.49 13.01
CA TRP A 43 13.54 2.27 14.33
C TRP A 43 14.19 3.04 15.48
N THR A 44 15.38 3.62 15.28
CA THR A 44 15.99 4.54 16.25
C THR A 44 15.50 5.99 16.08
N SER A 45 14.74 6.27 15.00
CA SER A 45 14.16 7.59 14.74
C SER A 45 13.14 7.98 15.81
N PRO A 46 12.99 9.29 16.13
CA PRO A 46 11.89 9.80 16.95
C PRO A 46 10.49 9.47 16.41
N LEU A 47 10.39 9.06 15.15
CA LEU A 47 9.13 8.64 14.51
C LEU A 47 8.73 7.19 14.82
N ALA A 48 9.57 6.42 15.53
CA ALA A 48 9.39 4.99 15.70
C ALA A 48 8.03 4.63 16.33
N ASP A 49 7.61 5.34 17.36
CA ASP A 49 6.34 5.05 18.02
C ASP A 49 5.13 5.40 17.14
N LYS A 50 5.26 6.42 16.29
CA LYS A 50 4.25 6.76 15.28
C LYS A 50 4.19 5.73 14.17
N ALA A 51 5.33 5.22 13.73
CA ALA A 51 5.37 4.10 12.78
C ALA A 51 4.73 2.85 13.37
N ARG A 52 5.01 2.50 14.64
CA ARG A 52 4.39 1.34 15.32
C ARG A 52 2.87 1.45 15.36
N GLU A 53 2.35 2.62 15.71
CA GLU A 53 0.90 2.88 15.78
C GLU A 53 0.21 2.58 14.44
N VAL A 54 0.73 3.15 13.35
CA VAL A 54 0.13 3.00 12.01
C VAL A 54 0.35 1.59 11.44
N ILE A 55 1.53 1.02 11.61
CA ILE A 55 1.84 -0.33 11.10
C ILE A 55 1.00 -1.39 11.83
N ALA A 56 0.84 -1.28 13.15
CA ALA A 56 0.01 -2.19 13.92
C ALA A 56 -1.46 -2.12 13.47
N TRP A 57 -1.98 -0.90 13.24
CA TRP A 57 -3.32 -0.72 12.66
C TRP A 57 -3.45 -1.36 11.28
N TYR A 58 -2.48 -1.14 10.38
CA TYR A 58 -2.49 -1.71 9.03
C TYR A 58 -2.61 -3.24 9.06
N PHE A 59 -1.80 -3.91 9.88
CA PHE A 59 -1.86 -5.37 10.00
C PHE A 59 -3.13 -5.88 10.69
N ALA A 60 -3.75 -5.11 11.57
CA ALA A 60 -4.99 -5.50 12.23
C ALA A 60 -6.22 -5.33 11.31
N GLU A 61 -6.28 -4.26 10.52
CA GLU A 61 -7.48 -3.89 9.77
C GLU A 61 -7.50 -4.43 8.33
N ILE A 62 -6.38 -4.41 7.61
CA ILE A 62 -6.35 -4.80 6.19
C ILE A 62 -6.81 -6.25 5.93
N PRO A 63 -6.45 -7.25 6.75
CA PRO A 63 -6.95 -8.61 6.55
C PRO A 63 -8.48 -8.73 6.64
N LYS A 64 -9.15 -7.86 7.42
CA LYS A 64 -10.62 -7.86 7.54
C LYS A 64 -11.28 -7.47 6.23
N LEU A 65 -10.68 -6.55 5.48
CA LEU A 65 -11.15 -6.11 4.17
C LEU A 65 -10.87 -7.17 3.09
N THR A 66 -9.72 -7.83 3.16
CA THR A 66 -9.31 -8.83 2.16
C THR A 66 -10.18 -10.11 2.22
N ALA A 67 -10.80 -10.38 3.38
CA ALA A 67 -11.74 -11.49 3.56
C ALA A 67 -13.14 -11.23 2.96
N GLU A 68 -13.57 -9.98 2.85
CA GLU A 68 -14.86 -9.58 2.28
C GLU A 68 -14.79 -9.22 0.79
N VAL A 69 -13.65 -8.68 0.35
CA VAL A 69 -13.46 -8.20 -1.01
C VAL A 69 -12.27 -8.97 -1.60
N GLY A 70 -12.58 -10.07 -2.29
CA GLY A 70 -11.56 -10.89 -2.95
C GLY A 70 -10.67 -10.02 -3.84
N VAL A 71 -9.41 -9.86 -3.42
CA VAL A 71 -8.32 -9.31 -4.23
C VAL A 71 -7.73 -10.44 -5.05
#